data_AF-A0A2D6MHU1-F1
#
_entry.id   AF-A0A2D6MHU1-F1
#
_cell.length_a   1.000
_cell.length_b   1.000
_cell.length_c   1.000
_cell.angle_alpha   90.00
_cell.angle_beta   90.00
_cell.angle_gamma   90.00
#
_symmetry.space_group_name_H-M   'P 1'
#
loop_
_entity.id
_entity.type
_entity.pdbx_description
1 polymer ?
#
loop_
_entity_poly.entity_id
_entity_poly.type
_entity_poly.pdbx_seq_one_letter_code
_entity_poly.pdbx_strand_id
1 'polypeptide(L)'
;MAQEYVKISPDELKYGEKNLLQSQVEILESAKVSKAYKKLRKSEFMLKLELKKHLITLKESLKEVDRVLPQSHMHQEQSEDTTFETSSINTELEKIKSKLDNLQNIP
;
A
#
# COMPACT_ATOMS: atom_id res chain seq x y z
N MET A 1 -34.75 -23.31 46.30
CA MET A 1 -33.46 -23.52 45.60
C MET A 1 -32.40 -22.85 46.45
N ALA A 2 -31.47 -23.61 47.01
CA ALA A 2 -30.40 -23.04 47.85
C ALA A 2 -29.34 -22.41 46.93
N GLN A 3 -29.01 -21.13 47.14
CA GLN A 3 -27.87 -20.49 46.48
C GLN A 3 -26.59 -20.98 47.14
N GLU A 4 -25.82 -21.80 46.43
CA GLU A 4 -24.45 -22.10 46.82
C GLU A 4 -23.57 -20.88 46.48
N TYR A 5 -23.05 -20.23 47.52
CA TYR A 5 -22.06 -19.18 47.36
C TYR A 5 -20.67 -19.82 47.19
N VAL A 6 -20.10 -19.68 46.00
CA VAL A 6 -18.70 -20.03 45.74
C VAL A 6 -17.83 -19.01 46.46
N LYS A 7 -17.11 -19.44 47.50
CA LYS A 7 -16.12 -18.59 48.18
C LYS A 7 -14.89 -18.51 47.30
N ILE A 8 -14.57 -17.30 46.84
CA ILE A 8 -13.33 -17.02 46.12
C ILE A 8 -12.18 -17.11 47.13
N SER A 9 -11.18 -17.91 46.81
CA SER A 9 -9.97 -18.03 47.62
C SER A 9 -9.11 -16.75 47.51
N PRO A 10 -8.28 -16.44 48.52
CA PRO A 10 -7.37 -15.30 48.46
C PRO A 10 -6.41 -15.32 47.26
N ASP A 11 -6.04 -16.51 46.78
CA ASP A 11 -5.16 -16.68 45.64
C ASP A 11 -5.86 -16.37 44.31
N GLU A 12 -7.13 -16.77 44.17
CA GLU A 12 -7.97 -16.41 43.02
C GLU A 12 -8.21 -14.88 42.95
N LEU A 13 -8.37 -14.24 44.11
CA LEU A 13 -8.46 -12.78 44.21
C LEU A 13 -7.20 -12.09 43.69
N LYS A 14 -6.01 -12.52 44.17
CA LYS A 14 -4.72 -11.99 43.69
C LYS A 14 -4.50 -12.24 42.21
N TYR A 15 -4.90 -13.41 41.71
CA TYR A 15 -4.83 -13.73 40.29
C TYR A 15 -5.72 -12.79 39.46
N GLY A 16 -6.95 -12.54 39.91
CA GLY A 16 -7.87 -11.60 39.29
C GLY A 16 -7.32 -10.17 39.25
N GLU A 17 -6.78 -9.69 40.37
CA GLU A 17 -6.14 -8.37 40.45
C GLU A 17 -4.95 -8.24 39.50
N LYS A 18 -4.09 -9.27 39.43
CA LYS A 18 -2.95 -9.30 38.51
C LYS A 18 -3.41 -9.24 37.05
N ASN A 19 -4.42 -10.00 36.68
CA ASN A 19 -4.94 -10.01 35.31
C ASN A 19 -5.60 -8.67 34.94
N LEU A 20 -6.30 -8.06 35.89
CA LEU A 20 -6.88 -6.73 35.70
C LEU A 20 -5.78 -5.68 35.47
N LEU A 21 -4.74 -5.69 36.30
CA LEU A 21 -3.58 -4.79 36.14
C LEU A 21 -2.88 -5.02 34.80
N GLN A 22 -2.68 -6.29 34.42
CA GLN A 22 -2.07 -6.63 33.14
C GLN A 22 -2.90 -6.09 31.96
N SER A 23 -4.22 -6.27 32.00
CA SER A 23 -5.13 -5.75 30.97
C SER A 23 -5.09 -4.22 30.90
N GLN A 24 -4.99 -3.54 32.05
CA GLN A 24 -4.86 -2.08 32.10
C GLN A 24 -3.55 -1.60 31.45
N VAL A 25 -2.44 -2.31 31.69
CA VAL A 25 -1.15 -2.00 31.06
C VAL A 25 -1.25 -2.16 29.53
N GLU A 26 -1.84 -3.25 29.06
CA GLU A 26 -2.00 -3.51 27.62
C GLU A 26 -2.87 -2.46 26.92
N ILE A 27 -3.92 -1.97 27.59
CA ILE A 27 -4.76 -0.87 27.10
C ILE A 27 -3.93 0.42 26.96
N LEU A 28 -3.11 0.75 27.96
CA LEU A 28 -2.27 1.95 27.95
C LEU A 28 -1.20 1.87 26.86
N GLU A 29 -0.58 0.70 26.68
CA GLU A 29 0.39 0.48 25.60
C GLU A 29 -0.27 0.62 24.23
N SER A 30 -1.44 0.01 24.03
CA SER A 30 -2.22 0.12 22.80
C SER A 30 -2.59 1.58 22.50
N ALA A 31 -3.00 2.33 23.51
CA ALA A 31 -3.30 3.76 23.36
C ALA A 31 -2.06 4.57 22.96
N LYS A 32 -0.90 4.27 23.55
CA LYS A 32 0.39 4.91 23.22
C LYS A 32 0.78 4.64 21.77
N VAL A 33 0.70 3.39 21.32
CA VAL A 33 1.01 2.99 19.93
C VAL A 33 0.04 3.66 18.95
N SER A 34 -1.27 3.65 19.24
CA SER A 34 -2.28 4.31 18.41
C SER A 34 -2.03 5.80 18.25
N LYS A 35 -1.64 6.49 19.32
CA LYS A 35 -1.29 7.92 19.28
C LYS A 35 -0.04 8.17 18.41
N ALA A 36 0.99 7.33 18.53
CA ALA A 36 2.19 7.42 17.71
C ALA A 36 1.87 7.21 16.22
N TYR A 37 1.08 6.18 15.90
CA TYR A 37 0.62 5.90 14.54
C TYR A 37 -0.14 7.09 13.94
N LYS A 38 -1.09 7.69 14.67
CA LYS A 38 -1.83 8.87 14.19
C LYS A 38 -0.91 10.05 13.86
N LYS A 39 0.13 10.27 14.68
CA LYS A 39 1.13 11.32 14.43
C LYS A 39 1.91 11.04 13.14
N LEU A 40 2.40 9.80 12.98
CA LEU A 40 3.13 9.38 11.77
C LEU A 40 2.26 9.46 10.51
N ARG A 41 1.00 9.06 10.61
CA ARG A 41 0.06 9.12 9.48
C ARG A 41 -0.21 10.56 9.04
N LYS A 42 -0.29 11.50 10.00
CA LYS A 42 -0.41 12.92 9.69
C LYS A 42 0.83 13.47 8.99
N SER A 43 2.03 13.13 9.46
CA SER A 43 3.27 13.54 8.78
C SER A 43 3.40 12.95 7.38
N GLU A 44 3.05 11.67 7.21
CA GLU A 44 3.05 11.00 5.90
C GLU A 44 2.10 11.72 4.92
N PHE A 45 0.90 12.07 5.38
CA PHE A 45 -0.06 12.81 4.56
C PHE A 45 0.46 14.18 4.12
N MET A 46 1.07 14.93 5.03
CA MET A 46 1.66 16.24 4.72
C MET A 46 2.79 16.10 3.70
N LEU A 47 3.67 15.12 3.88
CA LEU A 47 4.77 14.86 2.95
C LEU A 47 4.27 14.47 1.55
N LYS A 48 3.21 13.65 1.47
CA LYS A 48 2.56 13.31 0.19
C LYS A 48 1.98 14.55 -0.49
N LEU A 49 1.38 15.46 0.26
CA LEU A 49 0.84 16.70 -0.29
C LEU A 49 1.95 17.60 -0.83
N GLU A 50 3.04 17.74 -0.10
CA GLU A 50 4.22 18.52 -0.50
C GLU A 50 4.88 17.93 -1.75
N LEU A 51 5.08 16.61 -1.79
CA LEU A 51 5.60 15.92 -2.96
C LEU A 51 4.71 16.16 -4.20
N LYS A 52 3.39 16.11 -4.05
CA LYS A 52 2.46 16.43 -5.16
C LYS A 52 2.65 17.85 -5.67
N LYS A 53 2.83 18.83 -4.78
CA LYS A 53 3.10 20.22 -5.17
C LYS A 53 4.40 20.30 -5.99
N HIS A 54 5.47 19.70 -5.50
CA HIS A 54 6.75 19.67 -6.23
C HIS A 54 6.64 18.98 -7.59
N LEU A 55 5.88 17.89 -7.71
CA LEU A 55 5.65 17.22 -8.99
C LEU A 55 4.88 18.11 -9.98
N ILE A 56 3.91 18.89 -9.50
CA ILE A 56 3.17 19.85 -10.34
C ILE A 56 4.14 20.92 -10.85
N THR A 57 4.89 21.55 -9.94
CA THR A 57 5.88 22.58 -10.31
C THR A 57 6.92 22.03 -11.28
N LEU A 58 7.45 20.83 -11.03
CA LEU A 58 8.44 20.20 -11.92
C LEU A 58 7.85 19.95 -13.31
N LYS A 59 6.61 19.47 -13.40
CA LYS A 59 5.92 19.28 -14.69
C LYS A 59 5.71 20.60 -15.43
N GLU A 60 5.40 21.67 -14.72
CA GLU A 60 5.26 23.00 -15.31
C GLU A 60 6.60 23.52 -15.83
N SER A 61 7.66 23.42 -15.02
CA SER A 61 9.02 23.78 -15.46
C SER A 61 9.50 22.94 -16.64
N LEU A 62 9.19 21.63 -16.68
CA LEU A 62 9.55 20.78 -17.82
C LEU A 62 8.84 21.23 -19.10
N LYS A 63 7.55 21.58 -19.02
CA LYS A 63 6.80 22.15 -20.16
C LYS A 63 7.36 23.48 -20.63
N GLU A 64 7.85 24.31 -19.71
CA GLU A 64 8.51 25.57 -20.07
C GLU A 64 9.83 25.30 -20.79
N VAL A 65 10.65 24.36 -20.28
CA VAL A 65 11.89 23.93 -20.95
C VAL A 65 11.60 23.37 -22.34
N ASP A 66 10.60 22.50 -22.50
CA ASP A 66 10.18 21.96 -23.80
C ASP A 66 9.73 23.05 -24.78
N ARG A 67 9.17 24.16 -24.30
CA ARG A 67 8.78 25.31 -25.12
C ARG A 67 9.96 26.16 -25.55
N VAL A 68 10.99 26.28 -24.71
CA VAL A 68 12.16 27.14 -24.96
C VAL A 68 13.26 26.39 -25.72
N LEU A 69 13.29 25.06 -25.63
CA LEU A 69 14.17 24.25 -26.45
C LEU A 69 13.82 24.46 -27.94
N PRO A 70 14.81 24.76 -28.80
CA PRO A 70 14.57 24.79 -30.23
C PRO A 70 14.07 23.40 -30.64
N GLN A 71 12.87 23.33 -31.20
CA GLN A 71 12.34 22.09 -31.75
C GLN A 71 13.26 21.67 -32.89
N SER A 72 14.20 20.77 -32.60
CA SER A 72 15.00 20.18 -33.66
C SER A 72 14.02 19.44 -34.54
N HIS A 73 13.98 19.75 -35.84
CA HIS A 73 13.30 18.95 -36.85
C HIS A 73 14.01 17.59 -37.05
N MET A 74 14.44 16.95 -35.98
CA MET A 74 14.81 15.54 -36.00
C MET A 74 13.52 14.76 -35.75
N HIS A 75 12.95 14.29 -36.85
CA HIS A 75 11.87 13.31 -36.97
C HIS A 75 10.98 13.14 -35.73
N GLN A 76 9.76 13.66 -35.85
CA GLN A 76 8.61 13.19 -35.07
C GLN A 76 8.46 11.67 -35.23
N GLU A 77 9.10 10.89 -34.37
CA GLU A 77 8.48 9.66 -33.90
C GLU A 77 7.37 10.12 -32.97
N GLN A 78 6.17 10.16 -33.55
CA GLN A 78 4.94 10.37 -32.82
C GLN A 78 4.95 9.42 -31.62
N SER A 79 4.81 10.01 -30.43
CA SER A 79 4.34 9.33 -29.26
C SER A 79 2.91 8.82 -29.53
N GLU A 80 2.79 7.77 -30.33
CA GLU A 80 1.67 6.85 -30.26
C GLU A 80 1.94 5.93 -29.08
N ASP A 81 1.25 6.25 -28.00
CA ASP A 81 0.68 5.32 -27.04
C ASP A 81 1.54 4.14 -26.56
N THR A 82 1.64 4.06 -25.25
CA THR A 82 1.94 2.90 -24.39
C THR A 82 1.14 1.60 -24.68
N THR A 83 0.56 1.43 -25.86
CA THR A 83 -0.11 0.22 -26.38
C THR A 83 0.82 -0.74 -27.13
N PHE A 84 2.05 -0.33 -27.49
CA PHE A 84 2.98 -1.21 -28.22
C PHE A 84 3.59 -2.33 -27.35
N GLU A 85 3.88 -2.10 -26.07
CA GLU A 85 4.44 -3.17 -25.21
C GLU A 85 3.38 -4.20 -24.78
N THR A 86 2.14 -3.78 -24.52
CA THR A 86 1.07 -4.71 -24.12
C THR A 86 0.57 -5.57 -25.27
N SER A 87 0.55 -5.06 -26.51
CA SER A 87 0.26 -5.86 -27.70
C SER A 87 1.37 -6.87 -28.01
N SER A 88 2.64 -6.52 -27.80
CA SER A 88 3.77 -7.45 -27.96
C SER A 88 3.71 -8.62 -26.97
N ILE A 89 3.43 -8.35 -25.69
CA ILE A 89 3.34 -9.41 -24.67
C ILE A 89 2.12 -10.31 -24.91
N ASN A 90 0.97 -9.73 -25.28
CA ASN A 90 -0.24 -10.50 -25.56
C ASN A 90 -0.10 -11.37 -26.82
N THR A 91 0.57 -10.86 -27.86
CA THR A 91 0.84 -11.65 -29.08
C THR A 91 1.86 -12.77 -28.83
N GLU A 92 2.86 -12.56 -27.96
CA GLU A 92 3.74 -13.65 -27.51
C GLU A 92 3.00 -14.67 -26.66
N LEU A 93 2.11 -14.25 -25.75
CA LEU A 93 1.27 -15.14 -24.95
C LEU A 93 0.34 -15.99 -25.83
N GLU A 94 -0.26 -15.43 -26.87
CA GLU A 94 -1.08 -16.20 -27.83
C GLU A 94 -0.26 -17.18 -28.67
N LYS A 95 0.95 -16.80 -29.09
CA LYS A 95 1.88 -17.73 -29.76
C LYS A 95 2.31 -18.87 -28.83
N ILE A 96 2.51 -18.61 -27.54
CA ILE A 96 2.83 -19.65 -26.55
C ILE A 96 1.63 -20.56 -26.30
N LYS A 97 0.41 -20.00 -26.16
CA LYS A 97 -0.81 -20.78 -25.98
C LYS A 97 -1.11 -21.69 -27.18
N SER A 98 -1.03 -21.17 -28.40
CA SER A 98 -1.21 -21.98 -29.62
C SER A 98 -0.15 -23.08 -29.78
N LYS A 99 1.10 -22.83 -29.39
CA LYS A 99 2.13 -23.87 -29.33
C LYS A 99 1.83 -24.94 -28.29
N LEU A 100 1.30 -24.56 -27.12
CA LEU A 100 0.87 -25.50 -26.08
C LEU A 100 -0.31 -26.37 -26.53
N ASP A 101 -1.32 -25.78 -27.18
CA ASP A 101 -2.48 -26.51 -27.69
C ASP A 101 -2.08 -27.52 -28.79
N ASN A 102 -1.10 -27.16 -29.63
CA ASN A 102 -0.55 -28.07 -30.64
C ASN A 102 0.28 -29.21 -30.05
N LEU A 103 0.84 -29.04 -28.84
CA LEU A 103 1.54 -30.09 -28.11
C LEU A 103 0.59 -30.97 -27.28
N GLN A 104 -0.55 -30.44 -26.87
CA GLN A 104 -1.58 -31.17 -26.13
C GLN A 104 -2.55 -31.95 -27.03
N ASN A 105 -2.72 -31.55 -28.29
CA ASN A 105 -3.46 -32.29 -29.32
C ASN A 105 -2.54 -33.13 -30.22
N ILE A 106 -1.55 -33.80 -29.62
CA ILE A 106 -0.85 -34.91 -30.27
C ILE A 106 -1.58 -36.20 -29.83
N PRO A 107 -2.23 -36.95 -30.74
CA PRO A 107 -2.80 -38.26 -30.42
C PRO A 107 -1.73 -39.30 -30.05
#